data_AF-A0A379EZW9-F1
#
_entry.id   AF-A0A379EZW9-F1
#
_cell.length_a   1.000
_cell.length_b   1.000
_cell.length_c   1.000
_cell.angle_alpha   90.00
_cell.angle_beta   90.00
_cell.angle_gamma   90.00
#
_symmetry.space_group_name_H-M   'P 1'
#
loop_
_entity.id
_entity.type
_entity.pdbx_description
1 polymer ?
#
loop_
_entity_poly.entity_id
_entity_poly.type
_entity_poly.pdbx_seq_one_letter_code
_entity_poly.pdbx_strand_id
1 'polypeptide(L)' 'MLSLDRQEKGRGSLSAIQELERDYQCQVYSIITLDDLISYLTESETLSAHLPAVKAYRERYGIN' A
#
# COMPACT_ATOMS: atom_id res chain seq x y z
N MET A 1 9.53 7.72 -8.92
CA MET A 1 8.77 6.53 -9.36
C MET A 1 9.28 5.32 -8.59
N LEU A 2 8.38 4.44 -8.15
CA LEU A 2 8.70 3.24 -7.39
C LEU A 2 7.81 2.06 -7.83
N SER A 3 8.17 0.83 -7.44
CA SER A 3 7.44 -0.36 -7.90
C SER A 3 6.11 -0.57 -7.18
N LEU A 4 6.09 -0.48 -5.84
CA LEU A 4 4.90 -0.75 -5.02
C LEU A 4 4.72 0.33 -3.96
N ASP A 5 3.59 1.02 -4.02
CA ASP A 5 3.10 1.82 -2.89
C ASP A 5 2.37 0.89 -1.91
N ARG A 6 2.94 0.73 -0.73
CA ARG A 6 2.40 -0.15 0.32
C ARG A 6 1.21 0.47 1.06
N GLN A 7 0.94 1.76 0.86
CA GLN A 7 -0.16 2.50 1.51
C GLN A 7 -0.20 2.27 3.03
N GLU A 8 0.97 2.26 3.67
CA GLU A 8 1.13 2.02 5.10
C GLU A 8 1.66 3.26 5.83
N LYS A 9 1.27 3.41 7.09
CA LYS A 9 1.80 4.44 7.99
C LYS A 9 3.29 4.20 8.22
N GLY A 10 4.08 5.27 8.11
CA GLY A 10 5.47 5.31 8.53
C GLY A 10 5.59 5.35 10.06
N ARG A 11 6.58 6.09 10.57
CA ARG A 11 6.74 6.27 12.02
C ARG A 11 5.68 7.19 12.62
N GLY A 12 5.06 8.04 11.81
CA GLY A 12 4.01 8.96 12.20
C GLY A 12 2.64 8.56 11.66
N SER A 13 1.80 9.56 11.45
CA SER A 13 0.46 9.39 10.88
C SER A 13 0.44 9.38 9.36
N LEU A 14 1.56 9.69 8.68
CA LEU A 14 1.69 9.74 7.23
C LEU A 14 2.42 8.50 6.71
N SER A 15 2.19 8.14 5.45
CA SER A 15 3.05 7.19 4.75
C SER A 15 4.40 7.81 4.38
N ALA A 16 5.40 6.96 4.13
CA ALA A 16 6.70 7.43 3.65
C ALA A 16 6.57 8.21 2.32
N ILE A 17 5.58 7.89 1.50
CA ILE A 17 5.29 8.62 0.26
C ILE A 17 4.72 10.00 0.57
N GLN A 18 3.70 10.09 1.43
CA GLN A 18 3.12 11.38 1.82
C GLN A 18 4.14 12.30 2.51
N GLU A 19 5.07 11.75 3.29
CA GLU A 19 6.19 12.50 3.87
C GLU A 19 7.10 13.06 2.77
N LEU A 20 7.44 12.25 1.77
CA LEU A 20 8.31 12.67 0.66
C LEU A 20 7.64 13.71 -0.24
N GLU A 21 6.37 13.54 -0.56
CA GLU A 21 5.61 14.52 -1.35
C GLU A 21 5.50 15.87 -0.63
N ARG A 22 5.27 15.84 0.70
CA ARG A 22 5.22 17.04 1.55
C ARG A 22 6.59 17.74 1.61
N ASP A 23 7.65 17.00 1.91
CA ASP A 23 8.96 17.57 2.23
C ASP A 23 9.70 18.05 0.97
N TYR A 24 9.47 17.41 -0.17
CA TYR A 24 10.16 17.71 -1.43
C TYR A 24 9.27 18.34 -2.50
N GLN A 25 7.98 18.58 -2.19
CA GLN A 25 7.00 19.20 -3.09
C GLN A 25 6.97 18.53 -4.46
N CYS A 26 7.05 17.20 -4.48
CA CYS A 26 7.10 16.40 -5.69
C CYS A 26 5.98 15.37 -5.68
N GLN A 27 5.59 14.90 -6.87
CA GLN A 27 4.65 13.80 -7.00
C GLN A 27 5.41 12.47 -7.04
N VAL A 28 4.95 11.51 -6.25
CA VAL A 28 5.48 10.14 -6.29
C VAL A 28 4.50 9.25 -7.04
N TYR A 29 5.02 8.54 -8.03
CA TYR A 29 4.26 7.55 -8.80
C TYR A 29 4.72 6.13 -8.46
N SER A 30 3.76 5.22 -8.30
CA SER A 30 3.97 3.79 -8.16
C SER A 30 3.48 3.02 -9.38
N ILE A 31 4.05 1.84 -9.65
CA ILE A 31 3.53 0.94 -10.70
C ILE A 31 2.25 0.26 -10.21
N ILE A 32 2.22 -0.16 -8.95
CA ILE A 32 1.04 -0.72 -8.26
C ILE A 32 0.94 -0.22 -6.82
N THR A 33 -0.24 -0.36 -6.24
CA THR A 33 -0.57 -0.05 -4.84
C THR A 33 -0.93 -1.33 -4.06
N LEU A 34 -1.10 -1.21 -2.74
CA LEU A 34 -1.64 -2.29 -1.91
C LEU A 34 -3.10 -2.61 -2.28
N ASP A 35 -3.88 -1.62 -2.71
CA ASP A 35 -5.22 -1.80 -3.27
C ASP A 35 -5.22 -2.71 -4.50
N ASP A 36 -4.31 -2.49 -5.43
CA ASP A 36 -4.17 -3.32 -6.63
C ASP A 36 -3.80 -4.77 -6.26
N LEU A 37 -2.89 -4.93 -5.29
CA LEU A 37 -2.51 -6.25 -4.78
C LEU A 37 -3.69 -6.98 -4.12
N ILE A 38 -4.50 -6.28 -3.31
CA ILE A 38 -5.69 -6.86 -2.68
C ILE A 38 -6.72 -7.27 -3.73
N SER A 39 -6.90 -6.44 -4.77
CA SER A 39 -7.79 -6.74 -5.90
C SER A 39 -7.33 -8.01 -6.62
N TYR A 40 -6.04 -8.11 -6.93
CA TYR A 40 -5.46 -9.30 -7.55
C TYR A 40 -5.62 -10.57 -6.71
N LEU A 41 -5.36 -10.49 -5.39
CA LEU A 41 -5.53 -11.63 -4.49
C LEU A 41 -7.00 -12.07 -4.32
N THR A 42 -7.95 -11.17 -4.58
CA THR A 42 -9.38 -11.49 -4.53
C THR A 42 -9.82 -12.33 -5.74
N GLU A 43 -9.19 -12.12 -6.89
CA GLU A 43 -9.49 -12.85 -8.14
C GLU A 43 -8.66 -14.13 -8.31
N SER A 44 -7.57 -14.27 -7.56
CA SER A 44 -6.66 -15.42 -7.68
C SER A 44 -7.13 -16.65 -6.90
N GLU A 45 -7.51 -17.71 -7.61
CA GLU A 45 -7.86 -19.00 -6.97
C GLU A 45 -6.69 -19.60 -6.17
N THR A 46 -5.46 -19.43 -6.66
CA THR A 46 -4.26 -20.02 -6.05
C THR A 46 -3.71 -19.23 -4.87
N LEU A 47 -3.90 -17.90 -4.85
CA LEU A 47 -3.32 -17.02 -3.83
C LEU A 47 -4.34 -16.45 -2.85
N SER A 48 -5.63 -16.75 -3.05
CA SER A 48 -6.73 -16.31 -2.17
C SER A 48 -6.50 -16.61 -0.68
N ALA A 49 -5.76 -17.67 -0.36
CA ALA A 49 -5.38 -18.03 1.01
C ALA A 49 -4.58 -16.92 1.75
N HIS A 50 -3.89 -16.04 1.02
CA HIS A 50 -3.13 -14.93 1.59
C HIS A 50 -3.95 -13.67 1.81
N LEU A 51 -5.12 -13.55 1.16
CA LEU A 51 -5.97 -12.37 1.23
C LEU A 51 -6.34 -11.96 2.67
N PRO A 52 -6.71 -12.88 3.59
CA PRO A 52 -7.02 -12.50 4.97
C PRO A 52 -5.84 -11.85 5.70
N ALA A 53 -4.62 -12.37 5.48
CA ALA A 53 -3.42 -11.83 6.11
C ALA A 53 -3.10 -10.42 5.60
N VAL A 54 -3.24 -10.19 4.29
CA VAL A 54 -3.02 -8.87 3.69
C VAL A 54 -4.08 -7.86 4.13
N LYS A 55 -5.35 -8.26 4.23
CA LYS A 55 -6.42 -7.41 4.76
C LYS A 55 -6.19 -7.03 6.22
N ALA A 56 -5.81 -7.98 7.07
CA ALA A 56 -5.49 -7.70 8.47
C ALA A 56 -4.29 -6.77 8.61
N TYR A 57 -3.29 -6.91 7.74
CA TYR A 57 -2.15 -6.00 7.68
C TYR A 57 -2.59 -4.58 7.33
N ARG A 58 -3.43 -4.43 6.29
CA ARG A 58 -3.99 -3.13 5.89
C ARG A 58 -4.83 -2.50 6.99
N GLU A 59 -5.64 -3.27 7.70
CA GLU A 59 -6.44 -2.74 8.80
C GLU A 59 -5.55 -2.17 9.92
N ARG A 60 -4.44 -2.86 10.21
CA ARG A 60 -3.52 -2.48 11.29
C ARG A 60 -2.61 -1.30 10.93
N TYR A 61 -2.10 -1.27 9.70
CA TYR A 61 -1.03 -0.34 9.30
C TYR A 61 -1.41 0.59 8.15
N GLY A 62 -2.53 0.32 7.48
CA GLY A 62 -2.95 1.06 6.31
C GLY A 62 -3.24 2.52 6.60
N ILE A 63 -3.05 3.33 5.58
CA ILE A 63 -3.47 4.71 5.52
C ILE A 63 -4.49 4.90 4.39
N ASN A 64 -5.44 5.80 4.61
CA ASN A 64 -6.42 6.21 3.58
C ASN A 64 -5.81 7.23 2.62
#